data_AF-A0A139MXB9-F1
#
_entry.id   AF-A0A139MXB9-F1
#
_cell.length_a   1.000
_cell.length_b   1.000
_cell.length_c   1.000
_cell.angle_alpha   90.00
_cell.angle_beta   90.00
_cell.angle_gamma   90.00
#
_symmetry.space_group_name_H-M   'P 1'
#
loop_
_entity.id
_entity.type
_entity.pdbx_description
1 polymer ?
#
loop_
_entity_poly.entity_id
_entity_poly.type
_entity_poly.pdbx_seq_one_letter_code
_entity_poly.pdbx_strand_id
1 'polypeptide(L)'
;MIQLFVNTFVKKDNQLENLSHIATIVGVLLAIIIAIGGVIKYFSEKKDKKYERYIEEKRNKGEKLTETYNELLKIIDLFPNKTPYDVMTNLPFSPVFNREDFDTVNRILEIQIKEDYQKRLEREGLTYQDEEDIKTEIRNREYYIKEIEKIKIQYFLAKKGYEQFRRNDKIIELYASQDVKNCLVKFDVTWHNAFIAGRFLEYNDGRNNKLDDIRWELERVIREDLGVMK
;
A
#
# COMPACT_ATOMS: atom_id res chain seq x y z
N MET A 1 -64.97 -77.74 -19.68
CA MET A 1 -63.49 -77.65 -19.81
C MET A 1 -63.03 -76.39 -20.56
N ILE A 2 -63.67 -76.01 -21.68
CA ILE A 2 -63.22 -74.86 -22.50
C ILE A 2 -63.32 -73.50 -21.77
N GLN A 3 -64.40 -73.23 -21.01
CA GLN A 3 -64.57 -71.98 -20.25
C GLN A 3 -63.53 -71.77 -19.13
N LEU A 4 -63.04 -72.85 -18.50
CA LEU A 4 -62.01 -72.77 -17.45
C LEU A 4 -60.64 -72.39 -18.02
N PHE A 5 -60.31 -72.89 -19.22
CA PHE A 5 -59.06 -72.61 -19.93
C PHE A 5 -59.00 -71.16 -20.44
N VAL A 6 -60.11 -70.65 -20.98
CA VAL A 6 -60.20 -69.25 -21.45
C VAL A 6 -60.04 -68.25 -20.30
N ASN A 7 -60.69 -68.51 -19.16
CA ASN A 7 -60.56 -67.63 -17.98
C ASN A 7 -59.15 -67.65 -17.36
N THR A 8 -58.43 -68.77 -17.42
CA THR A 8 -57.04 -68.84 -16.92
C THR A 8 -56.05 -68.16 -17.86
N PHE A 9 -56.26 -68.25 -19.18
CA PHE A 9 -55.41 -67.57 -20.17
C PHE A 9 -55.58 -66.05 -20.09
N VAL A 10 -56.83 -65.56 -20.10
CA VAL A 10 -57.15 -64.13 -19.96
C VAL A 10 -56.64 -63.54 -18.64
N LYS A 11 -56.70 -64.30 -17.53
CA LYS A 11 -56.13 -63.86 -16.24
C LYS A 11 -54.60 -63.80 -16.25
N LYS A 12 -53.93 -64.65 -17.02
CA LYS A 12 -52.47 -64.69 -17.16
C LYS A 12 -51.96 -63.56 -18.07
N ASP A 13 -52.68 -63.25 -19.15
CA ASP A 13 -52.39 -62.10 -20.03
C ASP A 13 -52.58 -60.78 -19.28
N ASN A 14 -53.67 -60.62 -18.51
CA ASN A 14 -53.89 -59.44 -17.66
C ASN A 14 -52.82 -59.28 -16.55
N GLN A 15 -52.20 -60.38 -16.08
CA GLN A 15 -51.09 -60.32 -15.11
C GLN A 15 -49.79 -59.90 -15.78
N LEU A 16 -49.51 -60.39 -17.00
CA LEU A 16 -48.34 -60.00 -17.79
C LEU A 16 -48.41 -58.53 -18.22
N GLU A 17 -49.57 -58.06 -18.66
CA GLU A 17 -49.79 -56.65 -19.00
C GLU A 17 -49.60 -55.75 -17.77
N ASN A 18 -50.15 -56.13 -16.61
CA ASN A 18 -49.92 -55.38 -15.37
C ASN A 18 -48.44 -55.35 -14.94
N LEU A 19 -47.71 -56.46 -15.06
CA LEU A 19 -46.27 -56.53 -14.81
C LEU A 19 -45.47 -55.63 -15.77
N SER A 20 -45.85 -55.62 -17.05
CA SER A 20 -45.25 -54.75 -18.07
C SER A 20 -45.51 -53.27 -17.80
N HIS A 21 -46.73 -52.91 -17.39
CA HIS A 21 -47.07 -51.54 -16.97
C HIS A 21 -46.31 -51.11 -15.72
N ILE A 22 -46.21 -51.98 -14.70
CA ILE A 22 -45.42 -51.72 -13.49
C ILE A 22 -43.94 -51.54 -13.83
N ALA A 23 -43.37 -52.41 -14.67
CA ALA A 23 -41.98 -52.31 -15.11
C ALA A 23 -41.71 -51.01 -15.89
N THR A 24 -42.66 -50.59 -16.74
CA THR A 24 -42.57 -49.33 -17.48
C THR A 24 -42.62 -48.12 -16.54
N ILE A 25 -43.54 -48.11 -15.57
CA ILE A 25 -43.67 -47.04 -14.57
C ILE A 25 -42.40 -46.94 -13.72
N VAL A 26 -41.85 -48.07 -13.26
CA VAL A 26 -40.61 -48.12 -12.48
C VAL A 26 -39.41 -47.65 -13.30
N GLY A 27 -39.32 -48.04 -14.58
CA GLY A 27 -38.27 -47.57 -15.48
C GLY A 27 -38.30 -46.06 -15.72
N VAL A 28 -39.49 -45.49 -15.92
CA VAL A 28 -39.67 -44.04 -16.06
C VAL A 28 -39.31 -43.29 -14.77
N LEU A 29 -39.73 -43.81 -13.61
CA LEU A 29 -39.38 -43.22 -12.30
C LEU A 29 -37.87 -43.21 -12.06
N LEU A 30 -37.17 -44.30 -12.38
CA LEU A 30 -35.70 -44.39 -12.26
C LEU A 30 -35.00 -43.39 -13.18
N ALA A 31 -35.47 -43.24 -14.43
CA ALA A 31 -34.90 -42.28 -15.37
C ALA A 31 -35.07 -40.83 -14.87
N ILE A 32 -36.23 -40.50 -14.29
CA ILE A 32 -36.49 -39.18 -13.68
C ILE A 32 -35.57 -38.92 -12.49
N ILE A 33 -35.39 -39.90 -11.59
CA ILE A 33 -34.51 -39.74 -10.42
C ILE A 33 -33.05 -39.52 -10.85
N ILE A 34 -32.56 -40.28 -11.84
CA ILE A 34 -31.20 -40.12 -12.38
C ILE A 34 -31.04 -38.73 -13.02
N ALA A 35 -32.03 -38.28 -13.80
CA ALA A 35 -32.00 -36.96 -14.43
C ALA A 35 -31.98 -35.83 -13.38
N ILE A 36 -32.83 -35.91 -12.34
CA ILE A 36 -32.86 -34.94 -11.24
C ILE A 36 -31.52 -34.94 -10.48
N GLY A 37 -30.97 -36.12 -10.16
CA GLY A 37 -29.67 -36.26 -9.50
C GLY A 37 -28.52 -35.67 -10.32
N GLY A 38 -28.53 -35.89 -11.64
CA GLY A 38 -27.55 -35.30 -12.56
C GLY A 38 -27.62 -33.76 -12.60
N VAL A 39 -28.83 -33.19 -12.60
CA VAL A 39 -29.04 -31.73 -12.56
C VAL A 39 -28.56 -31.14 -11.24
N ILE A 40 -28.88 -31.76 -10.10
CA ILE A 40 -28.42 -31.31 -8.78
C ILE A 40 -26.88 -31.33 -8.70
N LYS A 41 -26.25 -32.43 -9.13
CA LYS A 41 -24.79 -32.56 -9.15
C LYS A 41 -24.13 -31.51 -10.04
N TYR A 42 -24.67 -31.27 -11.25
CA TYR A 42 -24.18 -30.24 -12.17
C TYR A 42 -24.22 -28.84 -11.54
N PHE A 43 -25.32 -28.46 -10.87
CA PHE A 43 -25.42 -27.16 -10.21
C PHE A 43 -24.51 -27.04 -8.98
N SER A 44 -24.30 -28.13 -8.23
CA SER A 44 -23.33 -28.17 -7.13
C SER A 44 -21.90 -27.93 -7.65
N GLU A 45 -21.44 -28.74 -8.61
CA GLU A 45 -20.09 -28.61 -9.17
C GLU A 45 -19.87 -27.25 -9.84
N LYS A 46 -20.90 -26.66 -10.47
CA LYS A 46 -20.82 -25.31 -11.05
C LYS A 46 -20.72 -24.23 -9.98
N LYS A 47 -21.38 -24.39 -8.83
CA LYS A 47 -21.22 -23.49 -7.67
C LYS A 47 -19.83 -23.64 -7.07
N ASP A 48 -19.33 -24.86 -6.91
CA ASP A 48 -18.00 -25.14 -6.38
C ASP A 48 -16.91 -24.53 -7.27
N LYS A 49 -16.96 -24.75 -8.59
CA LYS A 49 -16.02 -24.12 -9.55
C LYS A 49 -16.12 -22.59 -9.61
N LYS A 50 -17.28 -22.01 -9.31
CA LYS A 50 -17.44 -20.54 -9.24
C LYS A 50 -16.81 -20.01 -7.94
N TYR A 51 -16.97 -20.74 -6.84
CA TYR A 51 -16.38 -20.41 -5.55
C TYR A 51 -14.86 -20.58 -5.56
N GLU A 52 -14.34 -21.65 -6.15
CA GLU A 52 -12.90 -21.87 -6.38
C GLU A 52 -12.29 -20.73 -7.20
N ARG A 53 -12.90 -20.36 -8.34
CA ARG A 53 -12.45 -19.20 -9.13
C ARG A 53 -12.48 -17.89 -8.34
N TYR A 54 -13.52 -17.68 -7.52
CA TYR A 54 -13.58 -16.50 -6.67
C TYR A 54 -12.45 -16.48 -5.62
N ILE A 55 -12.14 -17.62 -5.00
CA ILE A 55 -11.01 -17.75 -4.07
C ILE A 55 -9.69 -17.52 -4.80
N GLU A 56 -9.52 -18.08 -5.99
CA GLU A 56 -8.31 -17.95 -6.80
C GLU A 56 -8.10 -16.52 -7.31
N GLU A 57 -9.16 -15.85 -7.78
CA GLU A 57 -9.13 -14.43 -8.15
C GLU A 57 -8.80 -13.54 -6.95
N LYS A 58 -9.41 -13.83 -5.79
CA LYS A 58 -9.12 -13.10 -4.54
C LYS A 58 -7.68 -13.32 -4.08
N ARG A 59 -7.16 -14.55 -4.22
CA ARG A 59 -5.78 -14.91 -3.89
C ARG A 59 -4.79 -14.24 -4.86
N ASN A 60 -5.01 -14.32 -6.16
CA ASN A 60 -4.19 -13.67 -7.18
C ASN A 60 -4.20 -12.14 -7.05
N LYS A 61 -5.35 -11.54 -6.68
CA LYS A 61 -5.46 -10.12 -6.34
C LYS A 61 -4.64 -9.79 -5.08
N GLY A 62 -4.76 -10.61 -4.03
CA GLY A 62 -4.02 -10.45 -2.78
C GLY A 62 -2.50 -10.58 -2.95
N GLU A 63 -2.03 -11.56 -3.72
CA GLU A 63 -0.60 -11.76 -4.00
C GLU A 63 -0.02 -10.57 -4.78
N LYS A 64 -0.70 -10.11 -5.84
CA LYS A 64 -0.28 -8.92 -6.61
C LYS A 64 -0.26 -7.65 -5.76
N LEU A 65 -1.31 -7.41 -4.96
CA LEU A 65 -1.35 -6.25 -4.06
C LEU A 65 -0.26 -6.32 -3.00
N THR A 66 0.04 -7.50 -2.45
CA THR A 66 1.06 -7.66 -1.42
C THR A 66 2.45 -7.28 -1.96
N GLU A 67 2.81 -7.74 -3.15
CA GLU A 67 4.09 -7.38 -3.78
C GLU A 67 4.18 -5.87 -4.03
N THR A 68 3.14 -5.31 -4.66
CA THR A 68 3.03 -3.87 -4.93
C THR A 68 3.11 -3.03 -3.65
N TYR A 69 2.43 -3.44 -2.58
CA TYR A 69 2.47 -2.75 -1.29
C TYR A 69 3.85 -2.82 -0.63
N ASN A 70 4.53 -3.96 -0.71
CA ASN A 70 5.88 -4.09 -0.16
C ASN A 70 6.89 -3.19 -0.90
N GLU A 71 6.76 -3.06 -2.23
CA GLU A 71 7.58 -2.12 -3.00
C GLU A 71 7.28 -0.66 -2.61
N LEU A 72 6.01 -0.31 -2.51
CA LEU A 72 5.55 1.02 -2.09
C LEU A 72 6.09 1.40 -0.71
N LEU A 73 5.96 0.51 0.28
CA LEU A 73 6.44 0.76 1.64
C LEU A 73 7.96 0.95 1.66
N LYS A 74 8.74 0.14 0.93
CA LYS A 74 10.19 0.31 0.82
C LYS A 74 10.56 1.68 0.25
N ILE A 75 9.83 2.17 -0.76
CA ILE A 75 10.08 3.48 -1.36
C ILE A 75 9.74 4.61 -0.38
N ILE A 76 8.59 4.52 0.28
CA ILE A 76 8.12 5.53 1.24
C ILE A 76 9.04 5.62 2.46
N ASP A 77 9.61 4.51 2.91
CA ASP A 77 10.55 4.45 4.03
C ASP A 77 11.86 5.23 3.74
N LEU A 78 12.24 5.35 2.46
CA LEU A 78 13.43 6.12 2.06
C LEU A 78 13.26 7.63 2.17
N PHE A 79 12.03 8.15 2.27
CA PHE A 79 11.85 9.60 2.42
C PHE A 79 12.52 10.08 3.73
N PRO A 80 13.20 11.22 3.72
CA PRO A 80 13.76 11.73 4.96
C PRO A 80 12.64 12.22 5.88
N ASN A 81 12.76 11.93 7.17
CA ASN A 81 11.84 12.39 8.22
C ASN A 81 12.24 13.75 8.81
N LYS A 82 13.14 14.46 8.13
CA LYS A 82 13.62 15.79 8.45
C LYS A 82 13.75 16.58 7.15
N THR A 83 13.32 17.83 7.20
CA THR A 83 13.62 18.85 6.19
C THR A 83 14.86 19.65 6.60
N PRO A 84 15.46 20.41 5.67
CA PRO A 84 16.46 21.42 6.01
C PRO A 84 15.99 22.39 7.10
N TYR A 85 14.70 22.73 7.13
CA TYR A 85 14.14 23.56 8.20
C TYR A 85 14.19 22.88 9.56
N ASP A 86 13.81 21.60 9.64
CA ASP A 86 13.84 20.84 10.89
C ASP A 86 15.28 20.75 11.43
N VAL A 87 16.27 20.56 10.55
CA VAL A 87 17.70 20.55 10.90
C VAL A 87 18.18 21.90 11.42
N MET A 88 17.73 23.00 10.81
CA MET A 88 18.17 24.35 11.12
C MET A 88 17.27 25.10 12.11
N THR A 89 16.38 24.40 12.83
CA THR A 89 15.37 25.01 13.73
C THR A 89 15.95 26.05 14.70
N ASN A 90 17.14 25.81 15.23
CA ASN A 90 17.80 26.68 16.21
C ASN A 90 18.90 27.57 15.61
N LEU A 91 19.03 27.59 14.27
CA LEU A 91 20.07 28.35 13.61
C LEU A 91 19.67 29.84 13.51
N PRO A 92 20.44 30.78 14.10
CA PRO A 92 20.18 32.19 13.92
C PRO A 92 20.39 32.58 12.45
N PHE A 93 19.47 33.37 11.90
CA PHE A 93 19.48 33.79 10.49
C PHE A 93 19.52 32.61 9.51
N SER A 94 18.72 31.57 9.80
CA SER A 94 18.59 30.39 8.95
C SER A 94 18.13 30.75 7.53
N PRO A 95 18.76 30.18 6.48
CA PRO A 95 18.28 30.32 5.11
C PRO A 95 16.85 29.77 4.93
N VAL A 96 16.09 30.42 4.05
CA VAL A 96 14.77 29.93 3.66
C VAL A 96 14.93 28.72 2.72
N PHE A 97 14.24 27.62 3.02
CA PHE A 97 14.18 26.44 2.17
C PHE A 97 12.79 26.32 1.54
N ASN A 98 12.73 26.24 0.21
CA ASN A 98 11.53 25.87 -0.54
C ASN A 98 11.95 25.37 -1.92
N ARG A 99 11.01 24.86 -2.72
CA ARG A 99 11.20 24.44 -4.11
C ARG A 99 12.34 23.45 -4.29
N GLU A 100 12.61 22.64 -3.28
CA GLU A 100 13.71 21.66 -3.31
C GLU A 100 15.10 22.32 -3.48
N ASP A 101 15.26 23.59 -3.10
CA ASP A 101 16.48 24.39 -3.26
C ASP A 101 17.58 24.05 -2.22
N PHE A 102 17.89 22.76 -2.06
CA PHE A 102 18.92 22.27 -1.13
C PHE A 102 20.28 22.93 -1.36
N ASP A 103 20.68 23.08 -2.62
CA ASP A 103 21.98 23.66 -3.00
C ASP A 103 22.08 25.14 -2.65
N THR A 104 20.98 25.89 -2.80
CA THR A 104 20.93 27.31 -2.44
C THR A 104 21.07 27.47 -0.93
N VAL A 105 20.39 26.64 -0.13
CA VAL A 105 20.52 26.66 1.34
C VAL A 105 21.96 26.39 1.76
N ASN A 106 22.57 25.31 1.26
CA ASN A 106 23.96 24.98 1.57
C ASN A 106 24.92 26.10 1.17
N ARG A 107 24.74 26.69 -0.02
CA ARG A 107 25.57 27.81 -0.48
C ARG A 107 25.44 29.05 0.39
N ILE A 108 24.24 29.36 0.90
CA ILE A 108 24.05 30.48 1.84
C ILE A 108 24.79 30.20 3.15
N LEU A 109 24.73 28.97 3.68
CA LEU A 109 25.47 28.58 4.88
C LEU A 109 26.99 28.69 4.68
N GLU A 110 27.50 28.25 3.53
CA GLU A 110 28.92 28.40 3.17
C GLU A 110 29.34 29.88 3.09
N ILE A 111 28.50 30.74 2.51
CA ILE A 111 28.74 32.19 2.47
C ILE A 111 28.74 32.77 3.89
N GLN A 112 27.81 32.38 4.76
CA GLN A 112 27.80 32.82 6.15
C GLN A 112 29.10 32.43 6.86
N ILE A 113 29.56 31.19 6.70
CA ILE A 113 30.83 30.73 7.27
C ILE A 113 32.00 31.60 6.75
N LYS A 114 32.13 31.71 5.43
CA LYS A 114 33.31 32.31 4.79
C LYS A 114 33.36 33.83 4.89
N GLU A 115 32.23 34.49 4.65
CA GLU A 115 32.17 35.94 4.47
C GLU A 115 31.77 36.69 5.75
N ASP A 116 31.20 36.01 6.76
CA ASP A 116 30.89 36.60 8.06
C ASP A 116 31.77 36.02 9.17
N TYR A 117 31.57 34.75 9.53
CA TYR A 117 32.20 34.20 10.74
C TYR A 117 33.72 34.08 10.65
N GLN A 118 34.28 33.64 9.51
CA GLN A 118 35.73 33.61 9.31
C GLN A 118 36.34 35.01 9.36
N LYS A 119 35.73 36.02 8.72
CA LYS A 119 36.19 37.41 8.80
C LYS A 119 36.07 38.01 10.20
N ARG A 120 35.08 37.58 10.99
CA ARG A 120 34.95 37.99 12.40
C ARG A 120 36.09 37.43 13.26
N LEU A 121 36.58 36.22 12.98
CA LEU A 121 37.75 35.64 13.66
C LEU A 121 39.06 36.38 13.36
N GLU A 122 39.16 37.05 12.21
CA GLU A 122 40.34 37.83 11.82
C GLU A 122 40.43 39.19 12.55
N ARG A 123 39.40 39.58 13.31
CA ARG A 123 39.37 40.88 14.01
C ARG A 123 40.30 40.88 15.20
N GLU A 124 40.98 42.00 15.40
CA GLU A 124 41.77 42.23 16.61
C GLU A 124 40.88 42.50 17.83
N GLY A 125 41.38 42.15 19.02
CA GLY A 125 40.72 42.46 20.29
C GLY A 125 39.58 41.53 20.68
N LEU A 126 39.44 40.37 20.05
CA LEU A 126 38.50 39.33 20.48
C LEU A 126 38.89 38.79 21.85
N THR A 127 37.89 38.57 22.70
CA THR A 127 38.08 37.75 23.90
C THR A 127 38.11 36.27 23.51
N TYR A 128 38.63 35.43 24.40
CA TYR A 128 38.56 33.98 24.23
C TYR A 128 37.12 33.47 24.04
N GLN A 129 36.15 34.08 24.75
CA GLN A 129 34.75 33.71 24.63
C GLN A 129 34.19 34.06 23.25
N ASP A 130 34.50 35.26 22.74
CA ASP A 130 34.07 35.67 21.39
C ASP A 130 34.58 34.70 20.33
N GLU A 131 35.86 34.29 20.43
CA GLU A 131 36.44 33.31 19.51
C GLU A 131 35.73 31.95 19.57
N GLU A 132 35.48 31.42 20.76
CA GLU A 132 34.83 30.11 20.91
C GLU A 132 33.37 30.13 20.46
N ASP A 133 32.65 31.23 20.70
CA ASP A 133 31.28 31.40 20.20
C ASP A 133 31.26 31.43 18.67
N ILE A 134 32.17 32.18 18.04
CA ILE A 134 32.27 32.22 16.57
C ILE A 134 32.66 30.85 15.99
N LYS A 135 33.66 30.17 16.59
CA LYS A 135 34.05 28.81 16.17
C LYS A 135 32.90 27.82 16.29
N THR A 136 32.09 27.95 17.33
CA THR A 136 30.89 27.12 17.52
C THR A 136 29.86 27.37 16.43
N GLU A 137 29.60 28.63 16.07
CA GLU A 137 28.70 29.00 14.97
C GLU A 137 29.17 28.46 13.60
N ILE A 138 30.48 28.42 13.36
CA ILE A 138 31.07 27.79 12.17
C ILE A 138 30.80 26.27 12.18
N ARG A 139 31.16 25.59 13.27
CA ARG A 139 30.97 24.13 13.42
C ARG A 139 29.50 23.74 13.25
N ASN A 140 28.57 24.51 13.80
CA ASN A 140 27.13 24.28 13.67
C ASN A 140 26.69 24.33 12.19
N ARG A 141 27.14 25.34 11.43
CA ARG A 141 26.80 25.46 10.00
C ARG A 141 27.43 24.37 9.15
N GLU A 142 28.67 24.00 9.42
CA GLU A 142 29.33 22.86 8.77
C GLU A 142 28.59 21.55 9.03
N TYR A 143 28.07 21.37 10.24
CA TYR A 143 27.21 20.24 10.58
C TYR A 143 25.90 20.28 9.79
N TYR A 144 25.21 21.42 9.75
CA TYR A 144 23.96 21.57 9.01
C TYR A 144 24.12 21.31 7.51
N ILE A 145 25.19 21.82 6.87
CA ILE A 145 25.49 21.54 5.46
C ILE A 145 25.58 20.02 5.21
N LYS A 146 26.28 19.29 6.07
CA LYS A 146 26.43 17.83 5.96
C LYS A 146 25.09 17.10 6.13
N GLU A 147 24.27 17.51 7.08
CA GLU A 147 22.96 16.90 7.31
C GLU A 147 21.98 17.19 6.16
N ILE A 148 21.97 18.43 5.65
CA ILE A 148 21.14 18.83 4.51
C ILE A 148 21.53 18.04 3.26
N GLU A 149 22.82 17.80 3.02
CA GLU A 149 23.28 16.98 1.89
C GLU A 149 22.81 15.52 2.01
N LYS A 150 22.82 14.94 3.22
CA LYS A 150 22.27 13.59 3.44
C LYS A 150 20.77 13.54 3.13
N ILE A 151 20.01 14.53 3.61
CA ILE A 151 18.57 14.66 3.34
C ILE A 151 18.34 14.78 1.84
N LYS A 152 19.09 15.63 1.13
CA LYS A 152 18.99 15.84 -0.31
C LYS A 152 19.13 14.52 -1.08
N ILE A 153 20.18 13.75 -0.78
CA ILE A 153 20.45 12.47 -1.46
C ILE A 153 19.30 11.48 -1.24
N GLN A 154 18.86 11.32 0.01
CA GLN A 154 17.75 10.41 0.35
C GLN A 154 16.45 10.85 -0.32
N TYR A 155 16.13 12.15 -0.23
CA TYR A 155 14.93 12.73 -0.79
C TYR A 155 14.83 12.51 -2.31
N PHE A 156 15.86 12.84 -3.08
CA PHE A 156 15.80 12.68 -4.54
C PHE A 156 15.78 11.21 -4.97
N LEU A 157 16.44 10.32 -4.21
CA LEU A 157 16.34 8.88 -4.43
C LEU A 157 14.90 8.39 -4.23
N ALA A 158 14.30 8.75 -3.10
CA ALA A 158 12.95 8.36 -2.72
C ALA A 158 11.89 8.96 -3.67
N LYS A 159 11.99 10.26 -3.99
CA LYS A 159 11.12 10.96 -4.94
C LYS A 159 11.15 10.28 -6.31
N LYS A 160 12.34 10.01 -6.85
CA LYS A 160 12.47 9.34 -8.16
C LYS A 160 11.85 7.95 -8.14
N GLY A 161 12.12 7.15 -7.09
CA GLY A 161 11.54 5.82 -6.93
C GLY A 161 10.02 5.88 -6.85
N TYR A 162 9.48 6.84 -6.09
CA TYR A 162 8.05 7.03 -5.93
C TYR A 162 7.37 7.48 -7.21
N GLU A 163 7.91 8.47 -7.92
CA GLU A 163 7.38 8.91 -9.22
C GLU A 163 7.39 7.77 -10.25
N GLN A 164 8.43 6.95 -10.27
CA GLN A 164 8.50 5.77 -11.14
C GLN A 164 7.43 4.73 -10.77
N PHE A 165 7.28 4.43 -9.48
CA PHE A 165 6.24 3.54 -8.96
C PHE A 165 4.85 4.03 -9.37
N ARG A 166 4.54 5.31 -9.11
CA ARG A 166 3.22 5.92 -9.41
C ARG A 166 2.91 5.97 -10.92
N ARG A 167 3.91 6.08 -11.80
CA ARG A 167 3.70 6.05 -13.26
C ARG A 167 3.34 4.67 -13.78
N ASN A 168 3.97 3.64 -13.22
CA ASN A 168 3.86 2.27 -13.73
C ASN A 168 2.74 1.48 -13.07
N ASP A 169 2.42 1.81 -11.82
CA ASP A 169 1.55 0.98 -11.03
C ASP A 169 0.07 1.34 -11.14
N LYS A 170 -0.62 0.62 -12.03
CA LYS A 170 -2.09 0.61 -12.11
C LYS A 170 -2.72 -0.28 -11.04
N ILE A 171 -1.94 -1.11 -10.34
CA ILE A 171 -2.49 -2.09 -9.39
C ILE A 171 -3.11 -1.37 -8.21
N ILE A 172 -2.42 -0.38 -7.62
CA ILE A 172 -2.99 0.45 -6.55
C ILE A 172 -4.27 1.16 -7.02
N GLU A 173 -4.27 1.74 -8.21
CA GLU A 173 -5.44 2.45 -8.74
C GLU A 173 -6.64 1.51 -8.94
N LEU A 174 -6.42 0.32 -9.47
CA LEU A 174 -7.49 -0.63 -9.81
C LEU A 174 -7.98 -1.43 -8.61
N TYR A 175 -7.09 -1.77 -7.67
CA TYR A 175 -7.34 -2.86 -6.72
C TYR A 175 -7.29 -2.46 -5.25
N ALA A 176 -6.57 -1.39 -4.88
CA ALA A 176 -6.49 -0.93 -3.49
C ALA A 176 -7.82 -0.34 -3.00
N SER A 177 -8.11 -0.48 -1.71
CA SER A 177 -9.22 0.23 -1.06
C SER A 177 -9.07 1.75 -1.13
N GLN A 178 -10.19 2.42 -0.89
CA GLN A 178 -10.22 3.88 -0.84
C GLN A 178 -9.39 4.43 0.32
N ASP A 179 -9.27 3.72 1.45
CA ASP A 179 -8.49 4.16 2.60
C ASP A 179 -6.99 4.22 2.30
N VAL A 180 -6.46 3.21 1.62
CA VAL A 180 -5.09 3.21 1.10
C VAL A 180 -4.86 4.39 0.15
N LYS A 181 -5.78 4.59 -0.81
CA LYS A 181 -5.68 5.70 -1.78
C LYS A 181 -5.72 7.06 -1.09
N ASN A 182 -6.60 7.25 -0.11
CA ASN A 182 -6.71 8.47 0.68
C ASN A 182 -5.42 8.71 1.50
N CYS A 183 -4.86 7.67 2.09
CA CYS A 183 -3.60 7.77 2.83
C CYS A 183 -2.43 8.18 1.92
N LEU A 184 -2.37 7.65 0.69
CA LEU A 184 -1.37 8.07 -0.30
C LEU A 184 -1.54 9.53 -0.73
N VAL A 185 -2.76 10.03 -0.86
CA VAL A 185 -2.99 11.46 -1.11
C VAL A 185 -2.47 12.32 0.06
N LYS A 186 -2.68 11.89 1.32
CA LYS A 186 -2.10 12.58 2.49
C LYS A 186 -0.58 12.56 2.46
N PHE A 187 0.01 11.43 2.08
CA PHE A 187 1.46 11.30 1.92
C PHE A 187 1.99 12.29 0.87
N ASP A 188 1.36 12.32 -0.32
CA ASP A 188 1.72 13.22 -1.42
C ASP A 188 1.71 14.69 -0.99
N VAL A 189 0.63 15.11 -0.32
CA VAL A 189 0.49 16.47 0.20
C VAL A 189 1.55 16.78 1.25
N THR A 190 1.86 15.83 2.13
CA THR A 190 2.78 16.05 3.24
C THR A 190 4.22 16.24 2.78
N TRP A 191 4.75 15.34 1.94
CA TRP A 191 6.13 15.50 1.46
C TRP A 191 6.24 16.71 0.52
N HIS A 192 5.21 17.00 -0.29
CA HIS A 192 5.18 18.21 -1.12
C HIS A 192 5.24 19.48 -0.26
N ASN A 193 4.42 19.55 0.80
CA ASN A 193 4.45 20.69 1.71
C ASN A 193 5.81 20.83 2.40
N ALA A 194 6.43 19.72 2.79
CA ALA A 194 7.72 19.71 3.46
C ALA A 194 8.85 20.19 2.53
N PHE A 195 9.00 19.57 1.36
CA PHE A 195 10.18 19.76 0.50
C PHE A 195 10.00 20.78 -0.61
N ILE A 196 8.77 21.01 -1.07
CA ILE A 196 8.47 21.96 -2.16
C ILE A 196 7.91 23.27 -1.59
N ALA A 197 6.93 23.21 -0.70
CA ALA A 197 6.40 24.44 -0.09
C ALA A 197 7.30 25.00 1.03
N GLY A 198 8.26 24.21 1.54
CA GLY A 198 9.17 24.65 2.59
C GLY A 198 8.49 24.76 3.94
N ARG A 199 7.84 23.69 4.41
CA ARG A 199 7.19 23.66 5.72
C ARG A 199 7.89 22.67 6.64
N PHE A 200 7.90 22.99 7.94
CA PHE A 200 8.38 22.06 8.96
C PHE A 200 7.55 20.79 8.98
N LEU A 201 8.23 19.67 9.22
CA LEU A 201 7.56 18.44 9.62
C LEU A 201 7.32 18.54 11.12
N GLU A 202 6.21 19.18 11.51
CA GLU A 202 5.83 19.38 12.91
C GLU A 202 6.05 18.11 13.74
N TYR A 203 6.78 18.23 14.85
CA TYR A 203 6.98 17.17 15.83
C TYR A 203 5.95 17.33 16.94
N ASN A 204 5.03 16.37 17.08
CA ASN A 204 3.98 16.43 18.10
C ASN A 204 4.55 16.28 19.53
N ASP A 205 5.65 15.54 19.69
CA ASP A 205 6.27 15.18 20.97
C ASP A 205 7.81 15.10 20.93
N GLY A 206 8.41 15.56 19.82
CA GLY A 206 9.86 15.46 19.56
C GLY A 206 10.33 14.08 19.09
N ARG A 207 9.45 13.08 18.94
CA ARG A 207 9.81 11.72 18.49
C ARG A 207 9.25 11.41 17.10
N ASN A 208 7.98 11.73 16.87
CA ASN A 208 7.32 11.50 15.58
C ASN A 208 6.93 12.82 14.92
N ASN A 209 7.13 12.87 13.61
CA ASN A 209 6.62 13.95 12.78
C ASN A 209 5.50 13.46 11.86
N LYS A 210 4.88 14.41 11.14
CA LYS A 210 3.79 14.15 10.21
C LYS A 210 4.06 13.06 9.16
N LEU A 211 5.29 12.89 8.67
CA LEU A 211 5.62 11.80 7.74
C LEU A 211 5.64 10.44 8.44
N ASP A 212 6.16 10.37 9.66
CA ASP A 212 6.17 9.13 10.43
C ASP A 212 4.74 8.68 10.78
N ASP A 213 3.87 9.62 11.16
CA ASP A 213 2.46 9.35 11.41
C ASP A 213 1.75 8.78 10.16
N ILE A 214 2.02 9.36 8.98
CA ILE A 214 1.43 8.89 7.73
C ILE A 214 1.99 7.53 7.31
N ARG A 215 3.26 7.24 7.57
CA ARG A 215 3.85 5.91 7.31
C ARG A 215 3.15 4.83 8.11
N TRP A 216 2.93 5.09 9.40
CA TRP A 216 2.22 4.17 10.28
C TRP A 216 0.75 4.02 9.87
N GLU A 217 0.09 5.12 9.51
CA GLU A 217 -1.27 5.07 8.97
C GLU A 217 -1.33 4.21 7.70
N LEU A 218 -0.39 4.41 6.77
CA LEU A 218 -0.31 3.67 5.51
C LEU A 218 -0.09 2.19 5.73
N GLU A 219 0.86 1.82 6.59
CA GLU A 219 1.12 0.42 6.93
C GLU A 219 -0.13 -0.25 7.53
N ARG A 220 -0.83 0.45 8.42
CA ARG A 220 -2.07 -0.04 9.03
C ARG A 220 -3.15 -0.28 7.97
N VAL A 221 -3.46 0.72 7.13
CA VAL A 221 -4.53 0.58 6.12
C VAL A 221 -4.18 -0.46 5.06
N ILE A 222 -2.89 -0.65 4.75
CA ILE A 222 -2.44 -1.76 3.88
C ILE A 222 -2.71 -3.12 4.52
N ARG A 223 -2.41 -3.29 5.81
CA ARG A 223 -2.67 -4.55 6.53
C ARG A 223 -4.16 -4.85 6.62
N GLU A 224 -5.00 -3.83 6.80
CA GLU A 224 -6.46 -3.95 6.75
C GLU A 224 -6.94 -4.32 5.33
N ASP A 225 -6.42 -3.68 4.29
CA ASP A 225 -6.78 -3.95 2.89
C ASP A 225 -6.42 -5.38 2.45
N LEU A 226 -5.28 -5.89 2.93
CA LEU A 226 -4.85 -7.28 2.74
C LEU A 226 -5.61 -8.28 3.62
N GLY A 227 -6.41 -7.82 4.60
CA GLY A 227 -7.15 -8.67 5.54
C GLY A 227 -6.28 -9.36 6.59
N VAL A 228 -5.10 -8.79 6.89
CA VAL A 228 -4.15 -9.29 7.90
C VAL A 228 -4.50 -8.77 9.31
N MET A 229 -5.08 -7.57 9.40
CA MET A 229 -5.71 -7.07 10.63
C MET A 229 -7.24 -7.23 10.53
N LYS A 230 -7.86 -7.70 11.61
CA LYS A 230 -9.32 -7.71 11.82
C LYS A 230 -9.63 -6.93 13.08
#